data_AF-A0A6B1BGM7-F1
#
_entry.id   AF-A0A6B1BGM7-F1
#
_cell.length_a   1.000
_cell.length_b   1.000
_cell.length_c   1.000
_cell.angle_alpha   90.00
_cell.angle_beta   90.00
_cell.angle_gamma   90.00
#
_symmetry.space_group_name_H-M   'P 1'
#
loop_
_entity.id
_entity.type
_entity.pdbx_description
1 polymer ?
#
loop_
_entity_poly.entity_id
_entity_poly.type
_entity_poly.pdbx_seq_one_letter_code
_entity_poly.pdbx_strand_id
1 'polypeptide(L)'
;MQTSTDDVSKLQGRYSLTLLTPSSRYFSLCLSIGMVGALVVISTVWYMNLQEYWRIGAAIGVLLVTQYVDSRFIKNKEYSKALHASAFGCCVWMLSLLMGVVTSAITGKELQSFFVVMGMLLFASFRIGIYTTVLGCSIGRAWAICLIQPLAIFAVMIPPDMWGAVLSDPASLGYGITYLGCATAWSVLTDRSGRPDLKSTHVMVQAYVASQGGRQQDIESMMEESSNKSSVRTTLLRFGGTDGFALVFPEIHPGPYHPVGGSNITYKIYEKLNSRAMVMHTISDHALNLPSQFQVDAYLKSLDSMQIQNSGDRCSEPVVIYKGKTRVTGIAFGKNPVLFMSMSPYGMEDLPSIIKTESDKYAQAMGFGHVMLVDCHNAMGPVIPDKELENMLDAARECLEQLAKKEQYPFEVGYSNADDTKVQSEDMGMAGLGMACIRLNDARYYIGWADANNMNNGTRERVVADFAKAKRDLLEVCTSDTHFAPVKAKNSQGYYQLGLMAGDEKVSGWFLEMAKKTDKDVSAKKFDIFSSDTELLLMGSKIFESYSKAMDKSMNLVKIFMIGCSALFLTTLLI
;
A
#
# COMPACT_ATOMS: atom_id res chain seq x y z
N MET A 1 18.43 -13.65 2.38
CA MET A 1 18.41 -12.17 2.17
C MET A 1 17.07 -11.84 1.49
N GLN A 2 15.96 -12.07 2.20
CA GLN A 2 14.60 -12.27 1.65
C GLN A 2 13.52 -11.58 2.51
N THR A 3 13.91 -10.58 3.30
CA THR A 3 13.07 -9.94 4.34
C THR A 3 12.14 -8.84 3.84
N SER A 4 12.39 -8.27 2.65
CA SER A 4 11.75 -7.03 2.19
C SER A 4 10.27 -7.16 1.82
N THR A 5 9.82 -8.29 1.28
CA THR A 5 8.42 -8.49 0.82
C THR A 5 7.45 -8.69 2.00
N ASP A 6 7.86 -9.43 3.02
CA ASP A 6 7.12 -9.58 4.28
C ASP A 6 6.95 -8.22 5.00
N ASP A 7 7.91 -7.31 4.87
CA ASP A 7 7.85 -6.00 5.50
C ASP A 7 6.77 -5.07 4.90
N VAL A 8 6.53 -5.12 3.58
CA VAL A 8 5.51 -4.27 2.93
C VAL A 8 4.09 -4.70 3.31
N SER A 9 3.80 -5.99 3.26
CA SER A 9 2.50 -6.54 3.66
C SER A 9 2.23 -6.34 5.17
N LYS A 10 3.26 -6.50 6.02
CA LYS A 10 3.19 -6.14 7.46
C LYS A 10 2.88 -4.66 7.67
N LEU A 11 3.49 -3.77 6.90
CA LEU A 11 3.23 -2.32 6.99
C LEU A 11 1.77 -2.03 6.61
N GLN A 12 1.28 -2.52 5.48
CA GLN A 12 -0.10 -2.32 5.05
C GLN A 12 -1.11 -2.92 6.04
N GLY A 13 -0.87 -4.14 6.53
CA GLY A 13 -1.71 -4.78 7.55
C GLY A 13 -1.86 -3.92 8.81
N ARG A 14 -0.81 -3.21 9.23
CA ARG A 14 -0.88 -2.31 10.39
C ARG A 14 -1.52 -0.97 10.08
N TYR A 15 -1.36 -0.47 8.86
CA TYR A 15 -2.06 0.72 8.40
C TYR A 15 -3.55 0.50 8.19
N SER A 16 -3.99 -0.73 7.93
CA SER A 16 -5.42 -1.05 7.92
C SER A 16 -6.11 -0.69 9.25
N LEU A 17 -5.37 -0.72 10.37
CA LEU A 17 -5.88 -0.31 11.69
C LEU A 17 -6.06 1.22 11.80
N THR A 18 -5.28 2.03 11.08
CA THR A 18 -5.46 3.49 11.07
C THR A 18 -6.61 3.94 10.17
N LEU A 19 -7.06 3.07 9.26
CA LEU A 19 -8.27 3.25 8.45
C LEU A 19 -9.57 3.06 9.26
N LEU A 20 -9.49 2.63 10.53
CA LEU A 20 -10.64 2.52 11.45
C LEU A 20 -11.15 3.87 11.99
N THR A 21 -10.71 5.00 11.44
CA THR A 21 -11.30 6.29 11.78
C THR A 21 -12.74 6.36 11.26
N PRO A 22 -13.67 7.00 12.00
CA PRO A 22 -15.02 7.20 11.49
C PRO A 22 -14.96 7.85 10.12
N SER A 23 -15.57 7.23 9.12
CA SER A 23 -15.45 7.66 7.72
C SER A 23 -15.98 9.07 7.45
N SER A 24 -16.75 9.64 8.40
CA SER A 24 -17.43 10.91 8.26
C SER A 24 -17.12 11.90 9.39
N ARG A 25 -16.70 13.10 9.00
CA ARG A 25 -16.57 14.26 9.90
C ARG A 25 -17.87 14.57 10.66
N TYR A 26 -19.02 14.30 10.03
CA TYR A 26 -20.33 14.54 10.64
C TYR A 26 -20.63 13.54 11.75
N PHE A 27 -20.21 12.28 11.58
CA PHE A 27 -20.34 11.29 12.64
C PHE A 27 -19.54 11.70 13.87
N SER A 28 -18.28 12.10 13.71
CA SER A 28 -17.47 12.56 14.84
C SER A 28 -17.99 13.83 15.49
N LEU A 29 -18.54 14.77 14.70
CA LEU A 29 -19.21 15.93 15.25
C LEU A 29 -20.42 15.52 16.12
N CYS A 30 -21.34 14.73 15.56
CA CYS A 30 -22.53 14.26 16.28
C CYS A 30 -22.17 13.46 17.54
N LEU A 31 -21.18 12.57 17.45
CA LEU A 31 -20.67 11.80 18.58
C LEU A 31 -20.11 12.72 19.66
N SER A 32 -19.29 13.71 19.31
CA SER A 32 -18.72 14.65 20.28
C SER A 32 -19.80 15.48 20.98
N ILE A 33 -20.83 15.94 20.26
CA ILE A 33 -21.96 16.69 20.83
C ILE A 33 -22.76 15.81 21.80
N GLY A 34 -23.12 14.59 21.38
CA GLY A 34 -23.86 13.65 22.23
C GLY A 34 -23.09 13.27 23.49
N MET A 35 -21.79 12.98 23.34
CA MET A 35 -20.92 12.63 24.47
C MET A 35 -20.74 13.81 25.44
N VAL A 36 -20.51 15.03 24.96
CA VAL A 36 -20.42 16.21 25.84
C VAL A 36 -21.74 16.48 26.55
N GLY A 37 -22.87 16.35 25.86
CA GLY A 37 -24.18 16.51 26.49
C GLY A 37 -24.40 15.53 27.64
N ALA A 38 -24.13 14.24 27.42
CA ALA A 38 -24.22 13.21 28.45
C ALA A 38 -23.22 13.43 29.59
N LEU A 39 -21.98 13.81 29.25
CA LEU A 39 -20.90 14.10 30.18
C LEU A 39 -21.28 15.24 31.13
N VAL A 40 -21.87 16.32 30.62
CA VAL A 40 -22.36 17.43 31.46
C VAL A 40 -23.48 16.96 32.37
N VAL A 41 -24.48 16.24 31.85
CA VAL A 41 -25.61 15.75 32.66
C VAL A 41 -25.13 14.85 33.80
N ILE A 42 -24.25 13.89 33.51
CA ILE A 42 -23.72 12.98 34.53
C ILE A 42 -22.90 13.75 35.56
N SER A 43 -22.05 14.67 35.11
CA SER A 43 -21.21 15.45 36.03
C SER A 43 -22.04 16.38 36.92
N THR A 44 -22.99 17.12 36.36
CA THR A 44 -23.78 18.09 37.15
C THR A 44 -24.81 17.39 38.02
N VAL A 45 -25.59 16.45 37.47
CA VAL A 45 -26.71 15.83 38.21
C VAL A 45 -26.20 14.75 39.18
N TRP A 46 -25.29 13.87 38.76
CA TRP A 46 -24.89 12.74 39.60
C TRP A 46 -23.71 13.05 40.51
N TYR A 47 -22.67 13.73 39.99
CA TYR A 47 -21.48 14.04 40.81
C TYR A 47 -21.62 15.30 41.67
N MET A 48 -22.31 16.33 41.15
CA MET A 48 -22.38 17.64 41.83
C MET A 48 -23.77 17.96 42.43
N ASN A 49 -24.77 17.11 42.16
CA ASN A 49 -26.16 17.31 42.60
C ASN A 49 -26.76 18.68 42.21
N LEU A 50 -26.46 19.13 40.98
CA LEU A 50 -26.93 20.39 40.38
C LEU A 50 -27.97 20.13 39.30
N GLN A 51 -29.05 20.90 39.26
CA GLN A 51 -30.09 20.85 38.22
C GLN A 51 -30.00 22.03 37.23
N GLU A 52 -28.78 22.34 36.78
CA GLU A 52 -28.51 23.47 35.89
C GLU A 52 -28.32 23.04 34.43
N TYR A 53 -29.41 22.68 33.75
CA TYR A 53 -29.38 22.14 32.38
C TYR A 53 -28.84 23.12 31.31
N TRP A 54 -28.82 24.43 31.58
CA TRP A 54 -28.26 25.43 30.66
C TRP A 54 -26.77 25.20 30.37
N ARG A 55 -26.04 24.54 31.29
CA ARG A 55 -24.63 24.19 31.14
C ARG A 55 -24.36 23.24 29.98
N ILE A 56 -25.35 22.47 29.55
CA ILE A 56 -25.27 21.61 28.36
C ILE A 56 -25.04 22.47 27.11
N GLY A 57 -25.86 23.50 26.91
CA GLY A 57 -25.74 24.42 25.78
C GLY A 57 -24.42 25.18 25.79
N ALA A 58 -23.96 25.62 26.97
CA ALA A 58 -22.67 26.29 27.13
C ALA A 58 -21.49 25.35 26.77
N ALA A 59 -21.50 24.11 27.25
CA ALA A 59 -20.45 23.13 26.95
C ALA A 59 -20.41 22.73 25.47
N ILE A 60 -21.57 22.58 24.82
CA ILE A 60 -21.64 22.35 23.37
C ILE A 60 -21.07 23.56 22.62
N GLY A 61 -21.40 24.79 23.02
CA GLY A 61 -20.82 26.01 22.44
C GLY A 61 -19.29 26.04 22.55
N VAL A 62 -18.75 25.74 23.73
CA VAL A 62 -17.31 25.63 23.97
C VAL A 62 -16.68 24.53 23.12
N LEU A 63 -17.29 23.34 23.04
CA LEU A 63 -16.83 22.23 22.22
C LEU A 63 -16.66 22.66 20.76
N LEU A 64 -17.68 23.28 20.16
CA LEU A 64 -17.65 23.70 18.76
C LEU A 64 -16.57 24.76 18.49
N VAL A 65 -16.45 25.76 19.37
CA VAL A 65 -15.43 26.81 19.26
C VAL A 65 -14.04 26.19 19.37
N THR A 66 -13.80 25.33 20.37
CA THR A 66 -12.49 24.73 20.61
C THR A 66 -12.10 23.74 19.51
N GLN A 67 -13.04 22.98 18.94
CA GLN A 67 -12.78 22.15 17.75
C GLN A 67 -12.31 22.98 16.55
N TYR A 68 -12.89 24.17 16.35
CA TYR A 68 -12.44 25.09 15.31
C TYR A 68 -11.05 25.68 15.63
N VAL A 69 -10.81 26.10 16.87
CA VAL A 69 -9.50 26.59 17.32
C VAL A 69 -8.42 25.53 17.12
N ASP A 70 -8.66 24.30 17.56
CA ASP A 70 -7.78 23.14 17.40
C ASP A 70 -7.34 22.96 15.94
N SER A 71 -8.28 23.09 15.00
CA SER A 71 -8.00 22.98 13.57
C SER A 71 -7.07 24.07 13.04
N ARG A 72 -6.87 25.20 13.75
CA ARG A 72 -5.93 26.24 13.32
C ARG A 72 -4.50 25.99 13.78
N PHE A 73 -4.31 25.15 14.79
CA PHE A 73 -3.01 24.88 15.40
C PHE A 73 -2.40 23.51 15.03
N ILE A 74 -3.19 22.61 14.43
CA ILE A 74 -2.70 21.39 13.79
C ILE A 74 -1.87 21.73 12.55
N LYS A 75 -0.78 20.99 12.29
CA LYS A 75 0.19 21.26 11.21
C LYS A 75 -0.47 21.55 9.85
N ASN A 76 -1.46 20.74 9.49
CA ASN A 76 -2.10 20.76 8.16
C ASN A 76 -3.46 21.49 8.16
N LYS A 77 -3.85 22.09 9.28
CA LYS A 77 -5.13 22.77 9.48
C LYS A 77 -6.39 21.95 9.14
N GLU A 78 -6.34 20.64 9.34
CA GLU A 78 -7.42 19.72 8.97
C GLU A 78 -8.53 19.71 10.02
N TYR A 79 -9.66 20.36 9.71
CA TYR A 79 -10.81 20.45 10.62
C TYR A 79 -11.41 19.07 10.96
N SER A 80 -11.51 18.15 9.99
CA SER A 80 -12.03 16.80 10.24
C SER A 80 -11.20 16.06 11.30
N LYS A 81 -9.87 16.19 11.27
CA LYS A 81 -8.98 15.54 12.23
C LYS A 81 -9.13 16.11 13.65
N ALA A 82 -9.35 17.42 13.77
CA ALA A 82 -9.70 18.04 15.05
C ALA A 82 -11.01 17.47 15.61
N LEU A 83 -12.04 17.29 14.77
CA LEU A 83 -13.31 16.68 15.16
C LEU A 83 -13.14 15.24 15.64
N HIS A 84 -12.38 14.41 14.92
CA HIS A 84 -12.11 13.03 15.35
C HIS A 84 -11.39 12.99 16.70
N ALA A 85 -10.32 13.75 16.87
CA ALA A 85 -9.56 13.78 18.12
C ALA A 85 -10.40 14.27 19.30
N SER A 86 -11.27 15.26 19.07
CA SER A 86 -12.23 15.75 20.06
C SER A 86 -13.25 14.67 20.43
N ALA A 87 -13.86 14.01 19.44
CA ALA A 87 -14.84 12.94 19.67
C ALA A 87 -14.26 11.78 20.50
N PHE A 88 -13.06 11.29 20.16
CA PHE A 88 -12.40 10.25 20.94
C PHE A 88 -12.06 10.73 22.35
N GLY A 89 -11.59 11.97 22.52
CA GLY A 89 -11.37 12.56 23.82
C GLY A 89 -12.66 12.53 24.67
N CYS A 90 -13.79 12.95 24.10
CA CYS A 90 -15.08 12.96 24.80
C CYS A 90 -15.48 11.56 25.26
N CYS A 91 -15.29 10.53 24.42
CA CYS A 91 -15.55 9.14 24.80
C CYS A 91 -14.66 8.69 25.96
N VAL A 92 -13.38 9.06 25.95
CA VAL A 92 -12.42 8.71 27.01
C VAL A 92 -12.79 9.39 28.34
N TRP A 93 -13.21 10.66 28.31
CA TRP A 93 -13.70 11.34 29.51
C TRP A 93 -15.00 10.70 30.02
N MET A 94 -15.93 10.38 29.11
CA MET A 94 -17.16 9.69 29.46
C MET A 94 -16.88 8.31 30.11
N LEU A 95 -15.91 7.55 29.61
CA LEU A 95 -15.51 6.29 30.22
C LEU A 95 -15.10 6.47 31.70
N SER A 96 -14.31 7.51 32.00
CA SER A 96 -13.92 7.84 33.38
C SER A 96 -15.12 8.07 34.30
N LEU A 97 -16.11 8.85 33.86
CA LEU A 97 -17.30 9.14 34.65
C LEU A 97 -18.18 7.90 34.85
N LEU A 98 -18.43 7.13 33.79
CA LEU A 98 -19.22 5.89 33.91
C LEU A 98 -18.57 4.90 34.87
N MET A 99 -17.24 4.86 34.90
CA MET A 99 -16.51 4.01 35.83
C MET A 99 -16.67 4.47 37.27
N GLY A 100 -16.70 5.77 37.56
CA GLY A 100 -16.98 6.21 38.92
C GLY A 100 -18.41 5.88 39.37
N VAL A 101 -19.39 5.92 38.45
CA VAL A 101 -20.76 5.46 38.71
C VAL A 101 -20.81 3.97 39.00
N VAL A 102 -20.15 3.16 38.18
CA VAL A 102 -20.05 1.71 38.39
C VAL A 102 -19.34 1.41 39.71
N THR A 103 -18.27 2.13 40.03
CA THR A 103 -17.51 1.98 41.29
C THR A 103 -18.40 2.29 42.49
N SER A 104 -19.13 3.40 42.46
CA SER A 104 -20.09 3.77 43.50
C SER A 104 -21.17 2.71 43.68
N ALA A 105 -21.74 2.21 42.57
CA ALA A 105 -22.77 1.17 42.60
C ALA A 105 -22.27 -0.17 43.16
N ILE A 106 -21.02 -0.56 42.88
CA ILE A 106 -20.43 -1.81 43.37
C ILE A 106 -19.97 -1.71 44.83
N THR A 107 -19.33 -0.60 45.20
CA THR A 107 -18.69 -0.42 46.52
C THR A 107 -19.62 0.17 47.57
N GLY A 108 -20.74 0.78 47.16
CA GLY A 108 -21.63 1.54 48.03
C GLY A 108 -21.05 2.87 48.52
N LYS A 109 -19.87 3.27 48.04
CA LYS A 109 -19.25 4.57 48.36
C LYS A 109 -19.92 5.71 47.59
N GLU A 110 -19.88 6.92 48.15
CA GLU A 110 -20.33 8.12 47.44
C GLU A 110 -19.52 8.38 46.17
N LEU A 111 -20.18 8.95 45.16
CA LEU A 111 -19.57 9.35 43.89
C LEU A 111 -18.45 10.37 44.13
N GLN A 112 -17.22 9.94 43.88
CA GLN A 112 -16.05 10.80 44.09
C GLN A 112 -15.85 11.74 42.91
N SER A 113 -15.79 13.05 43.16
CA SER A 113 -15.58 14.07 42.12
C SER A 113 -14.26 13.91 41.34
N PHE A 114 -13.31 13.12 41.86
CA PHE A 114 -12.02 12.90 41.21
C PHE A 114 -12.14 12.27 39.80
N PHE A 115 -13.16 11.44 39.56
CA PHE A 115 -13.39 10.84 38.24
C PHE A 115 -13.67 11.90 37.15
N VAL A 116 -14.15 13.09 37.54
CA VAL A 116 -14.37 14.22 36.62
C VAL A 116 -13.05 14.81 36.17
N VAL A 117 -12.16 15.17 37.11
CA VAL A 117 -10.85 15.80 36.81
C VAL A 117 -9.89 14.80 36.20
N MET A 118 -9.87 13.57 36.69
CA MET A 118 -9.09 12.49 36.08
C MET A 118 -9.52 12.29 34.62
N GLY A 119 -10.82 12.24 34.33
CA GLY A 119 -11.32 12.10 32.97
C GLY A 119 -10.97 13.29 32.07
N MET A 120 -10.98 14.51 32.60
CA MET A 120 -10.53 15.73 31.92
C MET A 120 -9.05 15.65 31.53
N LEU A 121 -8.19 15.15 32.42
CA LEU A 121 -6.76 15.01 32.17
C LEU A 121 -6.44 13.80 31.29
N LEU A 122 -7.25 12.74 31.35
CA LEU A 122 -7.17 11.59 30.46
C LEU A 122 -7.57 11.97 29.02
N PHE A 123 -8.60 12.81 28.86
CA PHE A 123 -8.97 13.44 27.59
C PHE A 123 -7.76 14.16 26.97
N ALA A 124 -7.09 15.02 27.76
CA ALA A 124 -5.93 15.77 27.29
C ALA A 124 -4.76 14.83 26.93
N SER A 125 -4.46 13.86 27.81
CA SER A 125 -3.41 12.85 27.63
C SER A 125 -3.57 12.07 26.32
N PHE A 126 -4.77 11.59 26.04
CA PHE A 126 -5.07 10.87 24.81
C PHE A 126 -4.86 11.74 23.57
N ARG A 127 -5.32 12.99 23.63
CA ARG A 127 -5.13 13.95 22.54
C ARG A 127 -3.67 14.31 22.31
N ILE A 128 -2.85 14.46 23.36
CA ILE A 128 -1.40 14.69 23.23
C ILE A 128 -0.78 13.61 22.35
N GLY A 129 -1.13 12.34 22.60
CA GLY A 129 -0.63 11.22 21.80
C GLY A 129 -1.00 11.32 20.31
N ILE A 130 -2.26 11.62 19.98
CA ILE A 130 -2.70 11.81 18.59
C ILE A 130 -2.02 13.03 17.95
N TYR A 131 -1.90 14.12 18.70
CA TYR A 131 -1.40 15.39 18.19
C TYR A 131 0.08 15.32 17.84
N THR A 132 0.87 14.59 18.63
CA THR A 132 2.30 14.37 18.35
C THR A 132 2.50 13.36 17.22
N THR A 133 1.79 12.22 17.25
CA THR A 133 1.98 11.15 16.28
C THR A 133 1.45 11.46 14.89
N VAL A 134 0.17 11.84 14.79
CA VAL A 134 -0.56 11.90 13.50
C VAL A 134 -0.71 13.35 13.02
N LEU A 135 -0.88 14.32 13.93
CA LEU A 135 -1.21 15.71 13.57
C LEU A 135 -0.01 16.66 13.55
N GLY A 136 1.19 16.15 13.83
CA GLY A 136 2.46 16.86 13.64
C GLY A 136 2.68 18.05 14.57
N CYS A 137 2.10 18.03 15.78
CA CYS A 137 2.40 19.02 16.81
C CYS A 137 3.65 18.63 17.60
N SER A 138 4.51 19.61 17.91
CA SER A 138 5.56 19.41 18.91
C SER A 138 4.95 19.12 20.28
N ILE A 139 5.66 18.41 21.16
CA ILE A 139 5.14 18.03 22.47
C ILE A 139 4.66 19.25 23.29
N GLY A 140 5.42 20.34 23.32
CA GLY A 140 5.04 21.55 24.05
C GLY A 140 3.78 22.21 23.47
N ARG A 141 3.64 22.22 22.13
CA ARG A 141 2.43 22.72 21.47
C ARG A 141 1.23 21.79 21.72
N ALA A 142 1.45 20.47 21.72
CA ALA A 142 0.41 19.49 22.01
C ALA A 142 -0.14 19.67 23.44
N TRP A 143 0.74 19.86 24.43
CA TRP A 143 0.34 20.20 25.80
C TRP A 143 -0.54 21.45 25.87
N ALA A 144 -0.10 22.54 25.23
CA ALA A 144 -0.84 23.80 25.24
C ALA A 144 -2.24 23.64 24.63
N ILE A 145 -2.37 22.95 23.50
CA ILE A 145 -3.63 22.85 22.77
C ILE A 145 -4.57 21.82 23.41
N CYS A 146 -4.06 20.65 23.77
CA CYS A 146 -4.89 19.52 24.21
C CYS A 146 -5.55 19.76 25.58
N LEU A 147 -5.07 20.74 26.36
CA LEU A 147 -5.67 21.16 27.62
C LEU A 147 -6.79 22.20 27.43
N ILE A 148 -6.79 23.00 26.36
CA ILE A 148 -7.75 24.11 26.19
C ILE A 148 -9.20 23.61 26.19
N GLN A 149 -9.51 22.63 25.34
CA GLN A 149 -10.87 22.10 25.21
C GLN A 149 -11.40 21.47 26.50
N PRO A 150 -10.71 20.50 27.13
CA PRO A 150 -11.24 19.86 28.33
C PRO A 150 -11.33 20.84 29.51
N LEU A 151 -10.38 21.77 29.66
CA LEU A 151 -10.47 22.81 30.69
C LEU A 151 -11.62 23.79 30.45
N ALA A 152 -11.83 24.21 29.20
CA ALA A 152 -12.92 25.13 28.88
C ALA A 152 -14.29 24.46 29.08
N ILE A 153 -14.43 23.17 28.73
CA ILE A 153 -15.63 22.38 29.02
C ILE A 153 -15.83 22.25 30.54
N PHE A 154 -14.76 21.94 31.29
CA PHE A 154 -14.81 21.89 32.76
C PHE A 154 -15.27 23.22 33.37
N ALA A 155 -14.74 24.34 32.90
CA ALA A 155 -15.03 25.67 33.44
C ALA A 155 -16.51 26.05 33.30
N VAL A 156 -17.19 25.64 32.22
CA VAL A 156 -18.63 25.88 32.07
C VAL A 156 -19.48 24.80 32.75
N MET A 157 -18.95 23.58 32.87
CA MET A 157 -19.63 22.45 33.49
C MET A 157 -19.68 22.54 35.02
N ILE A 158 -18.59 22.96 35.68
CA ILE A 158 -18.46 23.01 37.13
C ILE A 158 -18.57 24.47 37.62
N PRO A 159 -19.37 24.76 38.67
CA PRO A 159 -19.45 26.11 39.26
C PRO A 159 -18.08 26.64 39.75
N PRO A 160 -17.77 27.94 39.57
CA PRO A 160 -16.48 28.51 39.95
C PRO A 160 -16.09 28.35 41.43
N ASP A 161 -17.06 28.37 42.33
CA ASP A 161 -16.90 28.15 43.76
C ASP A 161 -16.45 26.73 44.11
N MET A 162 -16.74 25.75 43.25
CA MET A 162 -16.33 24.35 43.42
C MET A 162 -14.97 24.03 42.80
N TRP A 163 -14.41 24.91 41.96
CA TRP A 163 -13.15 24.63 41.24
C TRP A 163 -12.00 24.31 42.18
N GLY A 164 -11.84 25.08 43.27
CA GLY A 164 -10.77 24.87 44.23
C GLY A 164 -10.81 23.47 44.84
N ALA A 165 -11.98 23.03 45.32
CA ALA A 165 -12.15 21.72 45.93
C ALA A 165 -11.92 20.58 44.93
N VAL A 166 -12.49 20.69 43.72
CA VAL A 166 -12.44 19.63 42.71
C VAL A 166 -11.05 19.51 42.07
N LEU A 167 -10.37 20.62 41.77
CA LEU A 167 -9.05 20.61 41.12
C LEU A 167 -7.89 20.35 42.08
N SER A 168 -8.05 20.59 43.38
CA SER A 168 -6.99 20.35 44.38
C SER A 168 -7.01 18.95 45.00
N ASP A 169 -7.98 18.12 44.59
CA ASP A 169 -8.07 16.73 45.05
C ASP A 169 -6.78 15.93 44.73
N PRO A 170 -6.10 15.35 45.74
CA PRO A 170 -4.83 14.66 45.54
C PRO A 170 -4.92 13.46 44.59
N ALA A 171 -6.02 12.72 44.61
CA ALA A 171 -6.20 11.56 43.73
C ALA A 171 -6.32 12.00 42.26
N SER A 172 -7.14 13.02 41.99
CA SER A 172 -7.30 13.65 40.68
C SER A 172 -5.97 14.08 40.09
N LEU A 173 -5.18 14.82 40.88
CA LEU A 173 -3.87 15.32 40.45
C LEU A 173 -2.88 14.17 40.26
N GLY A 174 -2.84 13.20 41.19
CA GLY A 174 -1.95 12.04 41.10
C GLY A 174 -2.17 11.21 39.84
N TYR A 175 -3.40 10.77 39.59
CA TYR A 175 -3.73 10.00 38.39
C TYR A 175 -3.59 10.83 37.12
N GLY A 176 -4.11 12.06 37.12
CA GLY A 176 -4.09 12.94 35.95
C GLY A 176 -2.69 13.33 35.50
N ILE A 177 -1.81 13.71 36.43
CA ILE A 177 -0.39 14.00 36.14
C ILE A 177 0.30 12.74 35.64
N THR A 178 -0.01 11.58 36.21
CA THR A 178 0.55 10.30 35.75
C THR A 178 0.15 10.01 34.30
N TYR A 179 -1.12 10.18 33.93
CA TYR A 179 -1.56 10.00 32.52
C TYR A 179 -0.89 10.98 31.56
N LEU A 180 -0.75 12.24 31.95
CA LEU A 180 -0.05 13.25 31.14
C LEU A 180 1.44 12.91 30.96
N GLY A 181 2.07 12.43 32.03
CA GLY A 181 3.44 11.90 32.02
C GLY A 181 3.57 10.69 31.10
N CYS A 182 2.64 9.73 31.20
CA CYS A 182 2.57 8.55 30.32
C CYS A 182 2.39 8.95 28.86
N ALA A 183 1.47 9.87 28.53
CA ALA A 183 1.27 10.34 27.16
C ALA A 183 2.51 11.04 26.59
N THR A 184 3.23 11.79 27.42
CA THR A 184 4.48 12.45 27.05
C THR A 184 5.60 11.43 26.82
N ALA A 185 5.80 10.51 27.76
CA ALA A 185 6.79 9.45 27.65
C ALA A 185 6.50 8.55 26.44
N TRP A 186 5.24 8.15 26.25
CA TRP A 186 4.79 7.39 25.08
C TRP A 186 5.09 8.14 23.78
N SER A 187 4.75 9.42 23.69
CA SER A 187 4.99 10.23 22.49
C SER A 187 6.49 10.29 22.16
N VAL A 188 7.34 10.54 23.16
CA VAL A 188 8.80 10.64 22.95
C VAL A 188 9.42 9.29 22.60
N LEU A 189 9.02 8.21 23.27
CA LEU A 189 9.59 6.87 23.05
C LEU A 189 9.15 6.29 21.71
N THR A 190 7.89 6.45 21.33
CA THR A 190 7.38 5.99 20.02
C THR A 190 7.97 6.81 18.88
N ASP A 191 8.19 8.12 19.05
CA ASP A 191 8.84 8.92 18.01
C ASP A 191 10.29 8.43 17.75
N ARG A 192 10.99 8.08 18.83
CA ARG A 192 12.38 7.62 18.78
C ARG A 192 12.53 6.13 18.44
N SER A 193 11.44 5.37 18.26
CA SER A 193 11.50 3.91 18.09
C SER A 193 12.29 3.48 16.85
N GLY A 194 12.25 4.28 15.78
CA GLY A 194 12.98 4.03 14.54
C GLY A 194 14.46 4.40 14.53
N ARG A 195 15.01 5.01 15.59
CA ARG A 195 16.41 5.44 15.60
C ARG A 195 17.39 4.24 15.68
N PRO A 196 18.59 4.34 15.07
CA PRO A 196 19.09 5.48 14.28
C PRO A 196 18.61 5.48 12.82
N ASP A 197 18.00 4.40 12.34
CA ASP A 197 17.66 4.19 10.92
C ASP A 197 16.64 5.22 10.39
N LEU A 198 15.72 5.67 11.25
CA LEU A 198 14.78 6.76 10.97
C LEU A 198 14.94 7.89 11.99
N LYS A 199 15.02 9.13 11.50
CA LYS A 199 15.16 10.35 12.34
C LYS A 199 13.98 10.49 13.33
N SER A 200 12.76 10.25 12.83
CA SER A 200 11.50 10.36 13.57
C SER A 200 10.46 9.40 12.98
N THR A 201 9.92 8.53 13.84
CA THR A 201 8.83 7.61 13.49
C THR A 201 7.52 8.36 13.30
N HIS A 202 7.29 9.43 14.07
CA HIS A 202 6.07 10.24 13.95
C HIS A 202 6.02 10.99 12.62
N VAL A 203 7.14 11.60 12.18
CA VAL A 203 7.20 12.30 10.88
C VAL A 203 6.87 11.36 9.72
N MET A 204 7.37 10.13 9.76
CA MET A 204 7.05 9.10 8.77
C MET A 204 5.56 8.71 8.80
N VAL A 205 4.96 8.51 9.99
CA VAL A 205 3.50 8.27 10.12
C VAL A 205 2.70 9.45 9.56
N GLN A 206 3.12 10.68 9.85
CA GLN A 206 2.46 11.89 9.34
C GLN A 206 2.54 11.98 7.83
N ALA A 207 3.72 11.71 7.25
CA ALA A 207 3.95 11.74 5.81
C ALA A 207 3.12 10.66 5.09
N TYR A 208 3.01 9.45 5.66
CA TYR A 208 2.12 8.41 5.15
C TYR A 208 0.64 8.83 5.20
N VAL A 209 0.16 9.36 6.33
CA VAL A 209 -1.24 9.80 6.45
C VAL A 209 -1.52 10.98 5.49
N ALA A 210 -0.55 11.86 5.29
CA ALA A 210 -0.64 12.98 4.35
C ALA A 210 -0.68 12.50 2.88
N SER A 211 0.10 11.48 2.50
CA SER A 211 0.11 10.93 1.14
C SER A 211 -1.25 10.35 0.75
N GLN A 212 -1.96 9.74 1.71
CA GLN A 212 -3.33 9.24 1.52
C GLN A 212 -4.37 10.35 1.25
N GLY A 213 -4.05 11.60 1.59
CA GLY A 213 -4.84 12.80 1.34
C GLY A 213 -4.34 13.67 0.19
N GLY A 214 -3.46 13.16 -0.68
CA GLY A 214 -2.95 13.85 -1.86
C GLY A 214 -1.71 14.72 -1.63
N ARG A 215 -1.00 14.54 -0.52
CA ARG A 215 0.30 15.18 -0.25
C ARG A 215 1.42 14.14 -0.22
N GLN A 216 1.62 13.46 -1.35
CA GLN A 216 2.67 12.45 -1.49
C GLN A 216 4.09 13.02 -1.39
N GLN A 217 4.30 14.32 -1.67
CA GLN A 217 5.64 14.92 -1.65
C GLN A 217 6.32 14.78 -0.27
N ASP A 218 5.54 14.86 0.82
CA ASP A 218 6.06 14.74 2.19
C ASP A 218 6.76 13.38 2.42
N ILE A 219 6.22 12.29 1.89
CA ILE A 219 6.81 10.95 2.02
C ILE A 219 7.85 10.68 0.92
N GLU A 220 7.63 11.19 -0.30
CA GLU A 220 8.56 11.03 -1.43
C GLU A 220 9.93 11.66 -1.12
N SER A 221 9.98 12.86 -0.53
CA SER A 221 11.26 13.47 -0.12
C SER A 221 12.00 12.65 0.92
N MET A 222 11.30 12.01 1.86
CA MET A 222 11.92 11.12 2.85
C MET A 222 12.46 9.84 2.22
N MET A 223 11.74 9.30 1.24
CA MET A 223 12.16 8.12 0.49
C MET A 223 13.38 8.44 -0.38
N GLU A 224 13.41 9.59 -1.05
CA GLU A 224 14.57 10.04 -1.85
C GLU A 224 15.83 10.22 -0.99
N GLU A 225 15.73 10.84 0.20
CA GLU A 225 16.86 10.99 1.13
C GLU A 225 17.51 9.66 1.52
N SER A 226 16.72 8.57 1.48
CA SER A 226 17.15 7.23 1.88
C SER A 226 17.42 6.31 0.69
N SER A 227 17.22 6.80 -0.53
CA SER A 227 17.38 6.05 -1.79
C SER A 227 18.84 6.08 -2.27
N ASN A 228 19.19 5.13 -3.13
CA ASN A 228 20.52 5.02 -3.73
C ASN A 228 20.45 5.24 -5.23
N LYS A 229 21.47 5.89 -5.79
CA LYS A 229 21.63 5.96 -7.24
C LYS A 229 21.97 4.58 -7.79
N SER A 230 21.25 4.16 -8.82
CA SER A 230 21.50 2.91 -9.54
C SER A 230 21.13 3.08 -11.01
N SER A 231 21.73 2.26 -11.86
CA SER A 231 21.37 2.18 -13.28
C SER A 231 20.29 1.10 -13.47
N VAL A 232 19.22 1.46 -14.17
CA VAL A 232 18.15 0.53 -14.54
C VAL A 232 18.12 0.36 -16.05
N ARG A 233 18.07 -0.89 -16.50
CA ARG A 233 17.87 -1.22 -17.91
C ARG A 233 16.39 -1.27 -18.24
N THR A 234 16.01 -0.72 -19.37
CA THR A 234 14.69 -0.95 -19.99
C THR A 234 14.89 -1.48 -21.38
N THR A 235 14.20 -2.56 -21.72
CA THR A 235 14.21 -3.16 -23.06
C THR A 235 12.81 -3.13 -23.66
N LEU A 236 12.67 -2.71 -24.91
CA LEU A 236 11.42 -2.82 -25.68
C LEU A 236 11.64 -3.79 -26.83
N LEU A 237 10.82 -4.83 -26.89
CA LEU A 237 10.62 -5.63 -28.08
C LEU A 237 9.41 -5.07 -28.83
N ARG A 238 9.67 -4.18 -29.79
CA ARG A 238 8.65 -3.53 -30.61
C ARG A 238 8.38 -4.33 -31.86
N PHE A 239 7.12 -4.57 -32.17
CA PHE A 239 6.67 -5.20 -33.41
C PHE A 239 6.00 -4.18 -34.33
N GLY A 240 6.55 -4.01 -35.53
CA GLY A 240 6.13 -2.99 -36.48
C GLY A 240 6.79 -1.63 -36.23
N GLY A 241 6.40 -0.65 -37.06
CA GLY A 241 6.91 0.73 -36.99
C GLY A 241 6.23 1.55 -35.88
N THR A 242 5.92 2.82 -36.18
CA THR A 242 5.29 3.75 -35.24
C THR A 242 3.89 3.32 -34.78
N ASP A 243 3.14 2.61 -35.63
CA ASP A 243 1.81 2.07 -35.30
C ASP A 243 1.88 0.63 -34.72
N GLY A 244 3.10 0.19 -34.40
CA GLY A 244 3.39 -1.12 -33.81
C GLY A 244 2.85 -1.27 -32.38
N PHE A 245 3.18 -2.40 -31.76
CA PHE A 245 3.01 -2.58 -30.32
C PHE A 245 4.32 -3.06 -29.71
N ALA A 246 4.52 -2.83 -28.41
CA ALA A 246 5.74 -3.25 -27.73
C ALA A 246 5.45 -4.16 -26.53
N LEU A 247 6.29 -5.18 -26.35
CA LEU A 247 6.52 -5.76 -25.03
C LEU A 247 7.60 -4.92 -24.35
N VAL A 248 7.29 -4.41 -23.17
CA VAL A 248 8.20 -3.56 -22.39
C VAL A 248 8.69 -4.36 -21.20
N PHE A 249 10.00 -4.39 -21.02
CA PHE A 249 10.69 -5.06 -19.92
C PHE A 249 11.43 -4.00 -19.09
N PRO A 250 10.70 -3.31 -18.20
CA PRO A 250 11.29 -2.32 -17.31
C PRO A 250 11.93 -3.03 -16.11
N GLU A 251 13.23 -2.88 -15.87
CA GLU A 251 13.88 -3.40 -14.65
C GLU A 251 13.63 -2.50 -13.42
N ILE A 252 12.40 -2.00 -13.29
CA ILE A 252 11.88 -1.27 -12.13
C ILE A 252 10.67 -2.01 -11.59
N HIS A 253 10.51 -1.98 -10.27
CA HIS A 253 9.34 -2.55 -9.62
C HIS A 253 8.22 -1.49 -9.54
N PRO A 254 6.95 -1.83 -9.85
CA PRO A 254 5.82 -0.91 -9.62
C PRO A 254 5.58 -0.73 -8.13
N GLY A 255 5.65 0.49 -7.61
CA GLY A 255 5.54 0.70 -6.17
C GLY A 255 6.06 2.07 -5.72
N PRO A 256 6.02 2.38 -4.42
CA PRO A 256 5.75 1.47 -3.30
C PRO A 256 4.26 1.28 -2.98
N TYR A 257 3.43 2.31 -3.14
CA TYR A 257 1.98 2.23 -2.96
C TYR A 257 1.33 3.48 -3.57
N HIS A 258 0.12 3.38 -4.09
CA HIS A 258 -0.53 4.52 -4.73
C HIS A 258 -0.93 5.63 -3.72
N PRO A 259 -0.68 6.93 -3.99
CA PRO A 259 -0.13 7.55 -5.22
C PRO A 259 1.38 7.90 -5.17
N VAL A 260 2.14 7.25 -4.29
CA VAL A 260 3.55 7.55 -4.07
C VAL A 260 4.41 6.89 -5.15
N GLY A 261 5.42 7.61 -5.64
CA GLY A 261 6.47 7.03 -6.49
C GLY A 261 5.97 6.33 -7.75
N GLY A 262 6.65 5.26 -8.13
CA GLY A 262 6.33 4.41 -9.29
C GLY A 262 5.08 3.54 -9.16
N SER A 263 4.18 3.78 -8.21
CA SER A 263 3.02 2.91 -7.94
C SER A 263 2.08 2.66 -9.12
N ASN A 264 2.01 3.61 -10.07
CA ASN A 264 1.23 3.48 -11.31
C ASN A 264 2.13 3.60 -12.56
N ILE A 265 3.39 3.16 -12.46
CA ILE A 265 4.37 3.32 -13.54
C ILE A 265 4.00 2.50 -14.78
N THR A 266 3.34 1.36 -14.59
CA THR A 266 2.87 0.46 -15.66
C THR A 266 1.92 1.20 -16.60
N TYR A 267 0.89 1.85 -16.06
CA TYR A 267 -0.03 2.69 -16.81
C TYR A 267 0.69 3.87 -17.49
N LYS A 268 1.61 4.54 -16.79
CA LYS A 268 2.33 5.69 -17.35
C LYS A 268 3.20 5.29 -18.55
N ILE A 269 3.86 4.13 -18.50
CA ILE A 269 4.60 3.57 -19.64
C ILE A 269 3.65 3.21 -20.78
N TYR A 270 2.54 2.55 -20.45
CA TYR A 270 1.50 2.16 -21.40
C TYR A 270 0.94 3.37 -22.17
N GLU A 271 0.59 4.44 -21.45
CA GLU A 271 0.10 5.70 -22.02
C GLU A 271 1.17 6.40 -22.87
N LYS A 272 2.42 6.44 -22.38
CA LYS A 272 3.58 7.00 -23.13
C LYS A 272 3.81 6.28 -24.46
N LEU A 273 3.44 5.00 -24.55
CA LEU A 273 3.51 4.18 -25.77
C LEU A 273 2.16 4.08 -26.49
N ASN A 274 1.33 5.13 -26.40
CA ASN A 274 0.06 5.28 -27.11
C ASN A 274 -0.93 4.13 -26.87
N SER A 275 -0.95 3.58 -25.65
CA SER A 275 -1.81 2.44 -25.28
C SER A 275 -1.54 1.16 -26.09
N ARG A 276 -0.36 1.05 -26.70
CA ARG A 276 0.07 -0.09 -27.55
C ARG A 276 1.27 -0.80 -26.94
N ALA A 277 1.17 -1.13 -25.67
CA ALA A 277 2.19 -1.83 -24.94
C ALA A 277 1.62 -2.92 -24.02
N MET A 278 2.43 -3.93 -23.75
CA MET A 278 2.29 -4.78 -22.57
C MET A 278 3.51 -4.53 -21.70
N VAL A 279 3.29 -3.93 -20.54
CA VAL A 279 4.36 -3.60 -19.59
C VAL A 279 4.54 -4.78 -18.66
N MET A 280 5.53 -5.61 -18.97
CA MET A 280 5.77 -6.86 -18.25
C MET A 280 6.38 -6.58 -16.88
N HIS A 281 5.97 -7.34 -15.87
CA HIS A 281 6.74 -7.42 -14.63
C HIS A 281 8.03 -8.20 -14.91
N THR A 282 9.17 -7.56 -14.67
CA THR A 282 10.48 -8.22 -14.84
C THR A 282 10.99 -8.71 -13.49
N ILE A 283 12.16 -9.36 -13.47
CA ILE A 283 12.81 -9.80 -12.22
C ILE A 283 13.24 -8.56 -11.43
N SER A 284 12.31 -8.07 -10.61
CA SER A 284 12.43 -6.85 -9.82
C SER A 284 11.75 -7.07 -8.48
N ASP A 285 12.33 -6.49 -7.43
CA ASP A 285 11.73 -6.46 -6.10
C ASP A 285 11.58 -5.01 -5.64
N HIS A 286 11.03 -4.81 -4.45
CA HIS A 286 10.80 -3.49 -3.89
C HIS A 286 12.06 -2.62 -3.73
N ALA A 287 13.28 -3.17 -3.83
CA ALA A 287 14.50 -2.37 -3.84
C ALA A 287 14.62 -1.51 -5.11
N LEU A 288 13.96 -1.92 -6.20
CA LEU A 288 13.92 -1.22 -7.49
C LEU A 288 12.73 -0.27 -7.63
N ASN A 289 12.01 0.01 -6.54
CA ASN A 289 10.95 1.01 -6.52
C ASN A 289 11.50 2.42 -6.77
N LEU A 290 10.78 3.19 -7.58
CA LEU A 290 11.02 4.61 -7.76
C LEU A 290 10.43 5.40 -6.57
N PRO A 291 11.23 6.21 -5.85
CA PRO A 291 10.81 6.84 -4.61
C PRO A 291 9.86 8.02 -4.78
N SER A 292 9.75 8.60 -5.98
CA SER A 292 9.00 9.85 -6.22
C SER A 292 8.45 9.98 -7.64
N GLN A 293 7.47 10.87 -7.82
CA GLN A 293 7.02 11.26 -9.16
C GLN A 293 8.13 11.88 -10.01
N PHE A 294 9.10 12.57 -9.38
CA PHE A 294 10.22 13.15 -10.11
C PHE A 294 11.10 12.06 -10.77
N GLN A 295 11.37 10.97 -10.05
CA GLN A 295 12.10 9.83 -10.60
C GLN A 295 11.29 9.09 -11.67
N VAL A 296 9.95 9.02 -11.51
CA VAL A 296 9.04 8.49 -12.54
C VAL A 296 9.13 9.30 -13.83
N ASP A 297 9.06 10.63 -13.76
CA ASP A 297 9.11 11.48 -14.95
C ASP A 297 10.49 11.43 -15.62
N ALA A 298 11.56 11.33 -14.82
CA ALA A 298 12.93 11.11 -15.33
C ALA A 298 13.04 9.78 -16.08
N TYR A 299 12.47 8.70 -15.53
CA TYR A 299 12.40 7.39 -16.19
C TYR A 299 11.61 7.46 -17.50
N LEU A 300 10.40 8.04 -17.50
CA LEU A 300 9.57 8.11 -18.71
C LEU A 300 10.23 8.93 -19.82
N LYS A 301 10.97 9.98 -19.45
CA LYS A 301 11.75 10.78 -20.41
C LYS A 301 12.91 9.99 -21.01
N SER A 302 13.51 9.06 -20.28
CA SER A 302 14.60 8.24 -20.82
C SER A 302 14.13 7.33 -21.94
N LEU A 303 12.83 6.98 -21.95
CA LEU A 303 12.23 6.18 -23.02
C LEU A 303 12.26 6.86 -24.40
N ASP A 304 12.27 8.20 -24.44
CA ASP A 304 12.34 8.97 -25.69
C ASP A 304 13.73 8.89 -26.36
N SER A 305 14.76 8.48 -25.62
CA SER A 305 16.16 8.45 -26.08
C SER A 305 16.65 7.06 -26.51
N MET A 306 15.77 6.06 -26.47
CA MET A 306 16.10 4.68 -26.76
C MET A 306 16.61 4.46 -28.18
N GLN A 307 17.61 3.59 -28.33
CA GLN A 307 18.22 3.25 -29.62
C GLN A 307 17.94 1.81 -29.99
N ILE A 308 17.81 1.54 -31.30
CA ILE A 308 17.68 0.20 -31.84
C ILE A 308 19.02 -0.53 -31.66
N GLN A 309 19.00 -1.64 -30.93
CA GLN A 309 20.15 -2.52 -30.73
C GLN A 309 20.16 -3.69 -31.71
N ASN A 310 18.97 -4.21 -32.04
CA ASN A 310 18.82 -5.36 -32.90
C ASN A 310 17.46 -5.31 -33.61
N SER A 311 17.37 -5.90 -34.79
CA SER A 311 16.11 -6.03 -35.53
C SER A 311 16.07 -7.37 -36.26
N GLY A 312 14.87 -7.84 -36.56
CA GLY A 312 14.67 -9.06 -37.33
C GLY A 312 13.22 -9.29 -37.71
N ASP A 313 12.95 -10.36 -38.44
CA ASP A 313 11.61 -10.71 -38.94
C ASP A 313 11.30 -12.20 -38.76
N ARG A 314 12.09 -12.90 -37.95
CA ARG A 314 11.93 -14.33 -37.66
C ARG A 314 11.91 -14.60 -36.17
N CYS A 315 11.14 -15.61 -35.76
CA CYS A 315 11.17 -16.13 -34.41
C CYS A 315 11.02 -17.66 -34.39
N SER A 316 11.38 -18.29 -33.28
CA SER A 316 11.20 -19.72 -33.07
C SER A 316 9.75 -20.04 -32.76
N GLU A 317 9.39 -21.32 -32.91
CA GLU A 317 8.25 -21.87 -32.17
C GLU A 317 8.49 -21.75 -30.65
N PRO A 318 7.41 -21.68 -29.84
CA PRO A 318 7.53 -21.65 -28.39
C PRO A 318 8.03 -22.99 -27.82
N VAL A 319 8.76 -22.91 -26.73
CA VAL A 319 9.19 -24.04 -25.89
C VAL A 319 8.53 -23.91 -24.53
N VAL A 320 8.04 -25.01 -23.95
CA VAL A 320 7.45 -25.02 -22.61
C VAL A 320 8.12 -26.11 -21.79
N ILE A 321 8.74 -25.72 -20.68
CA ILE A 321 9.41 -26.62 -19.74
C ILE A 321 8.68 -26.59 -18.41
N TYR A 322 8.45 -27.77 -17.84
CA TYR A 322 7.90 -27.94 -16.49
C TYR A 322 8.95 -28.60 -15.60
N LYS A 323 9.22 -28.02 -14.43
CA LYS A 323 10.05 -28.65 -13.38
C LYS A 323 9.45 -28.40 -12.01
N GLY A 324 9.12 -29.47 -11.29
CA GLY A 324 8.42 -29.35 -10.01
C GLY A 324 7.12 -28.57 -10.16
N LYS A 325 7.03 -27.42 -9.48
CA LYS A 325 5.88 -26.51 -9.55
C LYS A 325 6.05 -25.35 -10.52
N THR A 326 7.18 -25.28 -11.22
CA THR A 326 7.52 -24.17 -12.11
C THR A 326 7.22 -24.51 -13.56
N ARG A 327 6.85 -23.47 -14.29
CA ARG A 327 6.62 -23.50 -15.74
C ARG A 327 7.39 -22.35 -16.35
N VAL A 328 8.27 -22.66 -17.31
CA VAL A 328 8.97 -21.67 -18.13
C VAL A 328 8.55 -21.84 -19.57
N THR A 329 7.97 -20.78 -20.15
CA THR A 329 7.61 -20.73 -21.58
C THR A 329 8.52 -19.75 -22.28
N GLY A 330 9.15 -20.14 -23.38
CA GLY A 330 10.11 -19.30 -24.09
C GLY A 330 9.86 -19.22 -25.59
N ILE A 331 10.16 -18.05 -26.17
CA ILE A 331 10.22 -17.82 -27.62
C ILE A 331 11.49 -17.02 -27.94
N ALA A 332 12.22 -17.40 -28.98
CA ALA A 332 13.39 -16.66 -29.45
C ALA A 332 13.05 -15.77 -30.65
N PHE A 333 13.27 -14.46 -30.52
CA PHE A 333 13.24 -13.50 -31.63
C PHE A 333 14.68 -13.20 -32.07
N GLY A 334 15.16 -13.90 -33.11
CA GLY A 334 16.58 -13.90 -33.44
C GLY A 334 17.41 -14.41 -32.26
N LYS A 335 18.33 -13.56 -31.76
CA LYS A 335 19.17 -13.88 -30.59
C LYS A 335 18.62 -13.35 -29.27
N ASN A 336 17.35 -12.95 -29.23
CA ASN A 336 16.72 -12.29 -28.08
C ASN A 336 15.57 -13.17 -27.55
N PRO A 337 15.85 -14.13 -26.65
CA PRO A 337 14.82 -14.97 -26.06
C PRO A 337 13.96 -14.17 -25.07
N VAL A 338 12.65 -14.39 -25.11
CA VAL A 338 11.69 -13.98 -24.07
C VAL A 338 11.30 -15.22 -23.29
N LEU A 339 11.44 -15.19 -21.96
CA LEU A 339 11.04 -16.28 -21.06
C LEU A 339 9.96 -15.80 -20.08
N PHE A 340 8.82 -16.49 -20.07
CA PHE A 340 7.72 -16.32 -19.13
C PHE A 340 7.86 -17.34 -18.00
N MET A 341 8.03 -16.85 -16.78
CA MET A 341 8.24 -17.67 -15.59
C MET A 341 6.99 -17.64 -14.70
N SER A 342 6.44 -18.82 -14.41
CA SER A 342 5.23 -18.95 -13.61
C SER A 342 5.31 -20.13 -12.65
N MET A 343 4.64 -19.98 -11.51
CA MET A 343 4.32 -21.06 -10.58
C MET A 343 2.81 -21.32 -10.47
N SER A 344 1.98 -20.76 -11.35
CA SER A 344 0.53 -21.00 -11.32
C SER A 344 0.21 -22.50 -11.45
N PRO A 345 -0.69 -23.07 -10.61
CA PRO A 345 -1.58 -22.41 -9.63
C PRO A 345 -1.02 -22.25 -8.21
N TYR A 346 0.25 -22.62 -7.96
CA TYR A 346 0.83 -22.66 -6.61
C TYR A 346 1.15 -21.27 -6.04
N GLY A 347 1.30 -20.30 -6.93
CA GLY A 347 1.56 -18.91 -6.61
C GLY A 347 2.99 -18.62 -6.19
N MET A 348 3.40 -17.37 -6.40
CA MET A 348 4.69 -16.83 -5.98
C MET A 348 4.61 -15.31 -5.82
N GLU A 349 5.44 -14.78 -4.93
CA GLU A 349 5.83 -13.35 -4.94
C GLU A 349 6.95 -13.10 -5.96
N ASP A 350 7.51 -11.88 -5.95
CA ASP A 350 8.62 -11.44 -6.78
C ASP A 350 9.78 -12.45 -6.85
N LEU A 351 10.28 -12.64 -8.07
CA LEU A 351 11.46 -13.46 -8.32
C LEU A 351 12.76 -12.75 -7.89
N PRO A 352 13.68 -13.45 -7.18
CA PRO A 352 14.93 -12.86 -6.74
C PRO A 352 15.92 -12.64 -7.90
N SER A 353 16.78 -11.64 -7.77
CA SER A 353 17.77 -11.22 -8.79
C SER A 353 18.76 -12.31 -9.27
N ILE A 354 18.90 -13.40 -8.51
CA ILE A 354 19.67 -14.58 -8.94
C ILE A 354 19.07 -15.21 -10.20
N ILE A 355 17.74 -15.20 -10.37
CA ILE A 355 17.07 -15.67 -11.59
C ILE A 355 17.60 -14.92 -12.81
N LYS A 356 17.67 -13.59 -12.71
CA LYS A 356 18.19 -12.73 -13.77
C LYS A 356 19.64 -13.06 -14.08
N THR A 357 20.50 -12.97 -13.05
CA THR A 357 21.95 -13.10 -13.19
C THR A 357 22.34 -14.45 -13.81
N GLU A 358 21.74 -15.53 -13.33
CA GLU A 358 22.02 -16.87 -13.84
C GLU A 358 21.42 -17.09 -15.23
N SER A 359 20.18 -16.66 -15.48
CA SER A 359 19.56 -16.81 -16.81
C SER A 359 20.31 -16.04 -17.90
N ASP A 360 20.77 -14.82 -17.62
CA ASP A 360 21.62 -14.03 -18.54
C ASP A 360 22.93 -14.76 -18.85
N LYS A 361 23.60 -15.29 -17.83
CA LYS A 361 24.85 -16.05 -17.98
C LYS A 361 24.64 -17.30 -18.85
N TYR A 362 23.58 -18.06 -18.62
CA TYR A 362 23.26 -19.24 -19.43
C TYR A 362 22.88 -18.87 -20.87
N ALA A 363 22.09 -17.80 -21.05
CA ALA A 363 21.70 -17.33 -22.38
C ALA A 363 22.93 -16.95 -23.22
N GLN A 364 23.88 -16.22 -22.64
CA GLN A 364 25.14 -15.86 -23.30
C GLN A 364 25.97 -17.10 -23.68
N ALA A 365 26.04 -18.10 -22.79
CA ALA A 365 26.73 -19.36 -23.08
C ALA A 365 26.12 -20.12 -24.27
N MET A 366 24.82 -19.97 -24.51
CA MET A 366 24.11 -20.55 -25.65
C MET A 366 24.14 -19.67 -26.92
N GLY A 367 24.85 -18.53 -26.89
CA GLY A 367 24.99 -17.63 -28.03
C GLY A 367 23.85 -16.63 -28.22
N PHE A 368 22.95 -16.50 -27.24
CA PHE A 368 21.98 -15.42 -27.17
C PHE A 368 22.63 -14.12 -26.69
N GLY A 369 21.96 -13.00 -26.97
CA GLY A 369 22.37 -11.67 -26.50
C GLY A 369 21.94 -11.45 -25.05
N HIS A 370 20.81 -10.76 -24.88
CA HIS A 370 20.16 -10.55 -23.59
C HIS A 370 18.86 -11.34 -23.54
N VAL A 371 18.57 -11.99 -22.41
CA VAL A 371 17.28 -12.65 -22.22
C VAL A 371 16.28 -11.66 -21.62
N MET A 372 15.08 -11.61 -22.16
CA MET A 372 13.98 -10.82 -21.62
C MET A 372 13.15 -11.73 -20.71
N LEU A 373 13.23 -11.50 -19.40
CA LEU A 373 12.60 -12.35 -18.40
C LEU A 373 11.31 -11.69 -17.91
N VAL A 374 10.23 -12.47 -17.82
CA VAL A 374 8.94 -12.05 -17.30
C VAL A 374 8.64 -12.87 -16.06
N ASP A 375 8.55 -12.19 -14.92
CA ASP A 375 7.82 -12.72 -13.79
C ASP A 375 6.33 -12.61 -14.15
N CYS A 376 5.66 -13.74 -14.38
CA CYS A 376 4.28 -13.67 -14.85
C CYS A 376 3.34 -13.11 -13.79
N HIS A 377 3.73 -13.20 -12.50
CA HIS A 377 2.97 -12.68 -11.37
C HIS A 377 1.46 -13.01 -11.46
N ASN A 378 1.19 -14.26 -11.84
CA ASN A 378 -0.13 -14.72 -12.32
C ASN A 378 -0.78 -15.76 -11.41
N ALA A 379 -0.29 -15.86 -10.18
CA ALA A 379 -0.89 -16.62 -9.10
C ALA A 379 -0.34 -16.09 -7.77
N MET A 380 -1.23 -15.67 -6.89
CA MET A 380 -0.87 -15.18 -5.56
C MET A 380 -0.32 -16.30 -4.70
N GLY A 381 0.89 -16.12 -4.18
CA GLY A 381 1.52 -17.08 -3.28
C GLY A 381 2.67 -16.45 -2.51
N PRO A 382 3.28 -17.18 -1.58
CA PRO A 382 4.40 -16.67 -0.78
C PRO A 382 5.68 -16.53 -1.61
N VAL A 383 6.74 -16.01 -0.99
CA VAL A 383 8.10 -16.05 -1.55
C VAL A 383 8.43 -17.47 -2.04
N ILE A 384 9.00 -17.55 -3.23
CA ILE A 384 9.39 -18.82 -3.87
C ILE A 384 10.32 -19.63 -2.95
N PRO A 385 9.98 -20.91 -2.62
CA PRO A 385 10.87 -21.77 -1.86
C PRO A 385 12.14 -22.11 -2.65
N ASP A 386 13.28 -22.26 -1.96
CA ASP A 386 14.60 -22.53 -2.58
C ASP A 386 14.58 -23.68 -3.59
N LYS A 387 13.89 -24.78 -3.27
CA LYS A 387 13.74 -25.92 -4.18
C LYS A 387 13.03 -25.54 -5.50
N GLU A 388 11.99 -24.72 -5.43
CA GLU A 388 11.28 -24.29 -6.64
C GLU A 388 12.07 -23.20 -7.38
N LEU A 389 12.86 -22.39 -6.67
CA LEU A 389 13.81 -21.46 -7.29
C LEU A 389 14.86 -22.21 -8.13
N GLU A 390 15.43 -23.30 -7.60
CA GLU A 390 16.32 -24.19 -8.35
C GLU A 390 15.62 -24.82 -9.56
N ASN A 391 14.39 -25.32 -9.38
CA ASN A 391 13.60 -25.85 -10.50
C ASN A 391 13.36 -24.81 -11.59
N MET A 392 13.12 -23.54 -11.23
CA MET A 392 12.92 -22.45 -12.18
C MET A 392 14.20 -22.15 -12.97
N LEU A 393 15.35 -22.08 -12.30
CA LEU A 393 16.65 -21.91 -12.96
C LEU A 393 16.95 -23.05 -13.93
N ASP A 394 16.70 -24.28 -13.51
CA ASP A 394 16.91 -25.46 -14.34
C ASP A 394 15.91 -25.54 -15.51
N ALA A 395 14.69 -25.05 -15.34
CA ALA A 395 13.69 -24.96 -16.41
C ALA A 395 14.06 -23.85 -17.41
N ALA A 396 14.56 -22.70 -16.93
CA ALA A 396 15.06 -21.62 -17.77
C ALA A 396 16.28 -22.06 -18.59
N ARG A 397 17.24 -22.76 -17.97
CA ARG A 397 18.41 -23.32 -18.66
C ARG A 397 17.99 -24.26 -19.79
N GLU A 398 17.13 -25.24 -19.48
CA GLU A 398 16.65 -26.21 -20.47
C GLU A 398 15.84 -25.53 -21.59
N CYS A 399 15.03 -24.53 -21.25
CA CYS A 399 14.28 -23.75 -22.24
C CYS A 399 15.24 -23.03 -23.21
N LEU A 400 16.28 -22.38 -22.70
CA LEU A 400 17.30 -21.72 -23.52
C LEU A 400 18.07 -22.71 -24.41
N GLU A 401 18.46 -23.87 -23.88
CA GLU A 401 19.13 -24.92 -24.66
C GLU A 401 18.27 -25.45 -25.81
N GLN A 402 16.97 -25.60 -25.61
CA GLN A 402 16.04 -26.02 -26.66
C GLN A 402 15.81 -24.89 -27.68
N LEU A 403 15.62 -23.65 -27.22
CA LEU A 403 15.46 -22.48 -28.10
C LEU A 403 16.68 -22.27 -28.99
N ALA A 404 17.90 -22.49 -28.49
CA ALA A 404 19.13 -22.35 -29.26
C ALA A 404 19.22 -23.35 -30.44
N LYS A 405 18.48 -24.47 -30.36
CA LYS A 405 18.44 -25.52 -31.38
C LYS A 405 17.23 -25.41 -32.30
N LYS A 406 16.25 -24.56 -31.98
CA LYS A 406 15.02 -24.38 -32.77
C LYS A 406 15.30 -23.57 -34.03
N GLU A 407 14.73 -24.01 -35.14
CA GLU A 407 14.65 -23.19 -36.36
C GLU A 407 13.77 -21.96 -36.10
N GLN A 408 14.05 -20.88 -36.84
CA GLN A 408 13.27 -19.65 -36.78
C GLN A 408 12.58 -19.39 -38.11
N TYR A 409 11.32 -18.97 -38.05
CA TYR A 409 10.45 -18.77 -39.21
C TYR A 409 9.98 -17.31 -39.26
N PRO A 410 9.64 -16.79 -40.45
CA PRO A 410 8.87 -15.56 -40.56
C PRO A 410 7.59 -15.67 -39.75
N PHE A 411 7.21 -14.58 -39.08
CA PHE A 411 6.02 -14.54 -38.25
C PHE A 411 5.12 -13.37 -38.59
N GLU A 412 3.88 -13.48 -38.15
CA GLU A 412 2.94 -12.37 -38.11
C GLU A 412 2.52 -12.10 -36.68
N VAL A 413 2.14 -10.86 -36.37
CA VAL A 413 1.74 -10.51 -35.02
C VAL A 413 0.61 -9.48 -35.00
N GLY A 414 -0.38 -9.75 -34.16
CA GLY A 414 -1.50 -8.85 -33.89
C GLY A 414 -1.52 -8.45 -32.42
N TYR A 415 -2.06 -7.27 -32.13
CA TYR A 415 -2.27 -6.79 -30.77
C TYR A 415 -3.64 -6.13 -30.62
N SER A 416 -4.26 -6.33 -29.47
CA SER A 416 -5.44 -5.58 -29.06
C SER A 416 -5.44 -5.28 -27.57
N ASN A 417 -5.99 -4.13 -27.20
CA ASN A 417 -6.20 -3.72 -25.82
C ASN A 417 -7.70 -3.60 -25.47
N ALA A 418 -7.96 -3.27 -24.21
CA ALA A 418 -9.29 -3.10 -23.64
C ALA A 418 -9.96 -1.74 -23.91
N ASP A 419 -9.31 -0.77 -24.56
CA ASP A 419 -9.81 0.62 -24.69
C ASP A 419 -11.22 0.71 -25.31
N ASP A 420 -11.53 -0.17 -26.28
CA ASP A 420 -12.85 -0.21 -26.94
C ASP A 420 -13.86 -1.16 -26.27
N THR A 421 -13.59 -1.59 -25.04
CA THR A 421 -14.37 -2.63 -24.35
C THR A 421 -14.91 -2.15 -23.00
N LYS A 422 -16.01 -2.75 -22.52
CA LYS A 422 -16.54 -2.49 -21.17
C LYS A 422 -15.81 -3.33 -20.10
N VAL A 423 -14.49 -3.43 -20.21
CA VAL A 423 -13.65 -4.21 -19.30
C VAL A 423 -13.21 -3.29 -18.18
N GLN A 424 -13.87 -3.41 -17.03
CA GLN A 424 -13.53 -2.69 -15.81
C GLN A 424 -13.87 -3.56 -14.60
N SER A 425 -13.04 -3.46 -13.57
CA SER A 425 -13.23 -4.12 -12.28
C SER A 425 -12.43 -3.40 -11.19
N GLU A 426 -12.80 -3.64 -9.94
CA GLU A 426 -12.13 -3.10 -8.76
C GLU A 426 -10.72 -3.69 -8.53
N ASP A 427 -10.42 -4.81 -9.16
CA ASP A 427 -9.14 -5.53 -9.15
C ASP A 427 -8.30 -5.32 -10.43
N MET A 428 -8.59 -4.25 -11.18
CA MET A 428 -7.92 -3.94 -12.46
C MET A 428 -7.42 -2.49 -12.49
N GLY A 429 -6.18 -2.32 -12.91
CA GLY A 429 -5.51 -1.04 -13.12
C GLY A 429 -5.98 -0.27 -14.35
N MET A 430 -5.38 0.89 -14.56
CA MET A 430 -5.85 1.87 -15.56
C MET A 430 -5.59 1.43 -17.01
N ALA A 431 -4.55 0.62 -17.26
CA ALA A 431 -4.24 0.14 -18.62
C ALA A 431 -5.07 -1.11 -19.01
N GLY A 432 -5.91 -1.63 -18.10
CA GLY A 432 -6.86 -2.69 -18.40
C GLY A 432 -6.20 -3.99 -18.82
N LEU A 433 -6.61 -4.53 -19.97
CA LEU A 433 -6.11 -5.79 -20.50
C LEU A 433 -5.47 -5.61 -21.89
N GLY A 434 -4.52 -6.49 -22.20
CA GLY A 434 -3.90 -6.64 -23.50
C GLY A 434 -3.86 -8.08 -23.97
N MET A 435 -3.91 -8.28 -25.28
CA MET A 435 -3.72 -9.57 -25.93
C MET A 435 -2.82 -9.42 -27.16
N ALA A 436 -1.81 -10.28 -27.25
CA ALA A 436 -0.94 -10.39 -28.40
C ALA A 436 -1.09 -11.79 -29.00
N CYS A 437 -1.04 -11.89 -30.33
CA CYS A 437 -1.09 -13.15 -31.05
C CYS A 437 0.10 -13.21 -32.00
N ILE A 438 0.97 -14.21 -31.84
CA ILE A 438 2.06 -14.52 -32.76
C ILE A 438 1.61 -15.69 -33.63
N ARG A 439 1.56 -15.48 -34.95
CA ARG A 439 1.24 -16.51 -35.92
C ARG A 439 2.52 -16.97 -36.62
N LEU A 440 2.79 -18.25 -36.51
CA LEU A 440 3.92 -18.94 -37.11
C LEU A 440 3.39 -20.10 -37.93
N ASN A 441 3.61 -20.06 -39.25
CA ASN A 441 2.98 -21.00 -40.17
C ASN A 441 1.44 -20.99 -39.97
N ASP A 442 0.84 -22.15 -39.69
CA ASP A 442 -0.59 -22.30 -39.40
C ASP A 442 -0.94 -22.20 -37.91
N ALA A 443 0.04 -22.12 -37.02
CA ALA A 443 -0.15 -22.07 -35.57
C ALA A 443 -0.31 -20.62 -35.07
N ARG A 444 -1.13 -20.43 -34.03
CA ARG A 444 -1.37 -19.13 -33.38
C ARG A 444 -1.14 -19.24 -31.89
N TYR A 445 -0.22 -18.43 -31.40
CA TYR A 445 0.19 -18.40 -30.01
C TYR A 445 -0.21 -17.08 -29.36
N TYR A 446 -0.96 -17.16 -28.26
CA TYR A 446 -1.52 -15.99 -27.57
C TYR A 446 -0.73 -15.69 -26.30
N ILE A 447 -0.57 -14.40 -26.00
CA ILE A 447 0.00 -13.90 -24.74
C ILE A 447 -1.03 -12.91 -24.16
N GLY A 448 -1.55 -13.23 -22.99
CA GLY A 448 -2.44 -12.35 -22.25
C GLY A 448 -1.66 -11.47 -21.27
N TRP A 449 -2.09 -10.22 -21.11
CA TRP A 449 -1.53 -9.29 -20.14
C TRP A 449 -2.66 -8.52 -19.46
N ALA A 450 -2.51 -8.24 -18.16
CA ALA A 450 -3.40 -7.39 -17.40
C ALA A 450 -2.59 -6.35 -16.62
N ASP A 451 -2.98 -5.09 -16.70
CA ASP A 451 -2.58 -4.08 -15.71
C ASP A 451 -3.38 -4.37 -14.44
N ALA A 452 -2.82 -5.21 -13.60
CA ALA A 452 -3.34 -5.57 -12.30
C ALA A 452 -2.14 -5.89 -11.41
N ASN A 453 -2.37 -5.97 -10.10
CA ASN A 453 -1.40 -6.65 -9.24
C ASN A 453 -1.45 -8.16 -9.56
N ASN A 454 -1.04 -9.02 -8.63
CA ASN A 454 -1.10 -10.46 -8.76
C ASN A 454 -2.49 -11.00 -9.17
N MET A 455 -2.56 -12.26 -9.58
CA MET A 455 -3.80 -12.90 -10.02
C MET A 455 -4.34 -13.87 -8.97
N ASN A 456 -5.66 -13.90 -8.80
CA ASN A 456 -6.30 -14.82 -7.86
C ASN A 456 -6.13 -16.28 -8.35
N ASN A 457 -5.71 -17.17 -7.45
CA ASN A 457 -5.44 -18.57 -7.78
C ASN A 457 -6.71 -19.25 -8.35
N GLY A 458 -6.57 -19.89 -9.51
CA GLY A 458 -7.70 -20.45 -10.27
C GLY A 458 -8.11 -19.61 -11.48
N THR A 459 -7.90 -18.29 -11.45
CA THR A 459 -8.23 -17.39 -12.57
C THR A 459 -7.44 -17.78 -13.82
N ARG A 460 -6.12 -17.91 -13.69
CA ARG A 460 -5.23 -18.30 -14.80
C ARG A 460 -5.64 -19.65 -15.38
N GLU A 461 -5.94 -20.62 -14.53
CA GLU A 461 -6.37 -21.96 -14.92
C GLU A 461 -7.68 -21.92 -15.70
N ARG A 462 -8.62 -21.07 -15.28
CA ARG A 462 -9.88 -20.85 -16.01
C ARG A 462 -9.63 -20.27 -17.39
N VAL A 463 -8.75 -19.26 -17.52
CA VAL A 463 -8.38 -18.69 -18.82
C VAL A 463 -7.77 -19.77 -19.72
N VAL A 464 -6.79 -20.54 -19.23
CA VAL A 464 -6.18 -21.63 -20.02
C VAL A 464 -7.19 -22.68 -20.45
N ALA A 465 -8.08 -23.10 -19.55
CA ALA A 465 -9.12 -24.07 -19.88
C ALA A 465 -10.05 -23.58 -20.99
N ASP A 466 -10.43 -22.30 -20.98
CA ASP A 466 -11.34 -21.74 -21.97
C ASP A 466 -10.63 -21.45 -23.31
N PHE A 467 -9.35 -21.07 -23.30
CA PHE A 467 -8.53 -21.01 -24.52
C PHE A 467 -8.35 -22.39 -25.17
N ALA A 468 -8.09 -23.44 -24.37
CA ALA A 468 -8.00 -24.81 -24.85
C ALA A 468 -9.33 -25.28 -25.47
N LYS A 469 -10.47 -24.99 -24.84
CA LYS A 469 -11.81 -25.27 -25.41
C LYS A 469 -12.04 -24.52 -26.72
N ALA A 470 -11.55 -23.29 -26.82
CA ALA A 470 -11.62 -22.48 -28.03
C ALA A 470 -10.59 -22.88 -29.11
N LYS A 471 -9.76 -23.91 -28.86
CA LYS A 471 -8.66 -24.36 -29.73
C LYS A 471 -7.68 -23.23 -30.06
N ARG A 472 -7.29 -22.47 -29.03
CA ARG A 472 -6.32 -21.39 -29.10
C ARG A 472 -5.16 -21.69 -28.17
N ASP A 473 -3.94 -21.63 -28.69
CA ASP A 473 -2.75 -21.96 -27.91
C ASP A 473 -2.32 -20.74 -27.08
N LEU A 474 -2.74 -20.69 -25.82
CA LEU A 474 -2.32 -19.67 -24.87
C LEU A 474 -0.95 -20.03 -24.30
N LEU A 475 0.04 -19.17 -24.53
CA LEU A 475 1.39 -19.34 -23.99
C LEU A 475 1.40 -19.02 -22.51
N GLU A 476 0.91 -17.84 -22.13
CA GLU A 476 0.76 -17.44 -20.74
C GLU A 476 -0.17 -16.22 -20.60
N VAL A 477 -0.67 -16.01 -19.38
CA VAL A 477 -1.27 -14.74 -18.96
C VAL A 477 -0.44 -14.16 -17.84
N CYS A 478 -0.04 -12.90 -17.98
CA CYS A 478 0.77 -12.19 -17.01
C CYS A 478 0.02 -11.00 -16.42
N THR A 479 0.39 -10.59 -15.21
CA THR A 479 0.01 -9.29 -14.67
C THR A 479 1.20 -8.34 -14.67
N SER A 480 0.96 -7.04 -14.55
CA SER A 480 2.02 -6.02 -14.52
C SER A 480 2.56 -5.74 -13.11
N ASP A 481 2.01 -6.39 -12.09
CA ASP A 481 2.21 -6.09 -10.67
C ASP A 481 1.93 -4.61 -10.30
N THR A 482 0.91 -3.98 -10.89
CA THR A 482 0.64 -2.57 -10.56
C THR A 482 0.20 -2.40 -9.10
N HIS A 483 0.70 -1.36 -8.44
CA HIS A 483 0.30 -0.96 -7.08
C HIS A 483 -0.83 0.10 -7.09
N PHE A 484 -1.39 0.37 -8.27
CA PHE A 484 -2.61 1.14 -8.44
C PHE A 484 -3.85 0.25 -8.35
N ALA A 485 -4.87 0.70 -7.64
CA ALA A 485 -6.19 0.09 -7.64
C ALA A 485 -7.28 1.18 -7.72
N PRO A 486 -8.38 0.97 -8.48
CA PRO A 486 -9.49 1.91 -8.55
C PRO A 486 -10.17 2.15 -7.19
N VAL A 487 -10.10 1.15 -6.31
CA VAL A 487 -10.65 1.20 -4.95
C VAL A 487 -9.57 0.91 -3.93
N LYS A 488 -9.66 1.56 -2.76
CA LYS A 488 -8.77 1.25 -1.63
C LYS A 488 -9.20 -0.09 -1.03
N ALA A 489 -8.40 -1.13 -1.23
CA ALA A 489 -8.67 -2.42 -0.64
C ALA A 489 -8.61 -2.34 0.90
N LYS A 490 -9.60 -2.94 1.56
CA LYS A 490 -9.68 -3.02 3.03
C LYS A 490 -9.25 -4.39 3.53
N ASN A 491 -8.11 -4.87 3.03
CA ASN A 491 -7.50 -6.13 3.43
C ASN A 491 -6.05 -5.90 3.88
N SER A 492 -5.38 -6.96 4.33
CA SER A 492 -3.98 -6.89 4.77
C SER A 492 -2.99 -6.66 3.63
N GLN A 493 -3.36 -6.96 2.38
CA GLN A 493 -2.52 -6.86 1.19
C GLN A 493 -2.59 -5.48 0.52
N GLY A 494 -3.55 -4.62 0.88
CA GLY A 494 -3.69 -3.29 0.30
C GLY A 494 -4.16 -3.23 -1.16
N TYR A 495 -4.31 -4.37 -1.85
CA TYR A 495 -4.85 -4.50 -3.20
C TYR A 495 -5.77 -5.72 -3.34
N TYR A 496 -6.46 -5.84 -4.47
CA TYR A 496 -7.23 -7.02 -4.86
C TYR A 496 -6.55 -7.69 -6.06
N GLN A 497 -6.35 -9.00 -5.99
CA GLN A 497 -5.80 -9.77 -7.09
C GLN A 497 -6.80 -9.86 -8.25
N LEU A 498 -6.31 -9.87 -9.49
CA LEU A 498 -7.17 -10.02 -10.67
C LEU A 498 -8.01 -11.30 -10.57
N GLY A 499 -9.32 -11.16 -10.69
CA GLY A 499 -10.28 -12.27 -10.61
C GLY A 499 -10.96 -12.39 -9.24
N LEU A 500 -10.42 -11.77 -8.18
CA LEU A 500 -11.03 -11.78 -6.86
C LEU A 500 -12.36 -11.00 -6.82
N MET A 501 -12.41 -9.85 -7.49
CA MET A 501 -13.60 -9.00 -7.57
C MET A 501 -14.39 -9.25 -8.86
N ALA A 502 -13.69 -9.41 -9.99
CA ALA A 502 -14.32 -9.65 -11.28
C ALA A 502 -14.97 -11.04 -11.40
N GLY A 503 -14.38 -12.04 -10.74
CA GLY A 503 -14.67 -13.46 -10.92
C GLY A 503 -13.95 -14.07 -12.12
N ASP A 504 -13.41 -15.28 -11.93
CA ASP A 504 -12.59 -16.01 -12.90
C ASP A 504 -13.24 -16.14 -14.29
N GLU A 505 -14.57 -16.37 -14.32
CA GLU A 505 -15.32 -16.57 -15.56
C GLU A 505 -15.37 -15.31 -16.42
N LYS A 506 -15.50 -14.15 -15.78
CA LYS A 506 -15.57 -12.86 -16.45
C LYS A 506 -14.20 -12.49 -17.02
N VAL A 507 -13.14 -12.70 -16.24
CA VAL A 507 -11.75 -12.48 -16.67
C VAL A 507 -11.41 -13.36 -17.88
N SER A 508 -11.75 -14.66 -17.80
CA SER A 508 -11.58 -15.59 -18.93
C SER A 508 -12.35 -15.15 -20.18
N GLY A 509 -13.61 -14.74 -20.02
CA GLY A 509 -14.44 -14.22 -21.10
C GLY A 509 -13.80 -13.00 -21.79
N TRP A 510 -13.28 -12.05 -21.02
CA TRP A 510 -12.60 -10.87 -21.55
C TRP A 510 -11.36 -11.22 -22.37
N PHE A 511 -10.49 -12.11 -21.88
CA PHE A 511 -9.32 -12.54 -22.63
C PHE A 511 -9.69 -13.26 -23.93
N LEU A 512 -10.74 -14.09 -23.94
CA LEU A 512 -11.23 -14.73 -25.15
C LEU A 512 -11.82 -13.74 -26.16
N GLU A 513 -12.56 -12.72 -25.70
CA GLU A 513 -13.07 -11.66 -26.56
C GLU A 513 -11.94 -10.84 -27.18
N MET A 514 -10.93 -10.49 -26.39
CA MET A 514 -9.73 -9.83 -26.89
C MET A 514 -9.00 -10.69 -27.92
N ALA A 515 -8.80 -11.99 -27.67
CA ALA A 515 -8.14 -12.88 -28.64
C ALA A 515 -8.85 -12.90 -30.01
N LYS A 516 -10.19 -12.82 -30.03
CA LYS A 516 -10.97 -12.67 -31.27
C LYS A 516 -10.74 -11.31 -31.95
N LYS A 517 -10.55 -10.23 -31.19
CA LYS A 517 -10.19 -8.90 -31.71
C LYS A 517 -8.76 -8.92 -32.28
N THR A 518 -7.82 -9.52 -31.55
CA THR A 518 -6.41 -9.64 -31.93
C THR A 518 -6.24 -10.36 -33.26
N ASP A 519 -7.01 -11.42 -33.52
CA ASP A 519 -6.97 -12.17 -34.78
C ASP A 519 -7.15 -11.29 -36.03
N LYS A 520 -7.86 -10.17 -35.90
CA LYS A 520 -8.12 -9.25 -37.02
C LYS A 520 -6.95 -8.30 -37.30
N ASP A 521 -6.01 -8.17 -36.37
CA ASP A 521 -4.82 -7.30 -36.45
C ASP A 521 -3.54 -8.10 -36.81
N VAL A 522 -3.63 -9.42 -36.97
CA VAL A 522 -2.47 -10.26 -37.29
C VAL A 522 -1.99 -9.96 -38.71
N SER A 523 -0.77 -9.46 -38.81
CA SER A 523 -0.09 -9.20 -40.09
C SER A 523 1.41 -9.42 -39.97
N ALA A 524 2.09 -9.62 -41.10
CA ALA A 524 3.54 -9.70 -41.14
C ALA A 524 4.16 -8.39 -40.63
N LYS A 525 5.03 -8.49 -39.62
CA LYS A 525 5.73 -7.36 -38.99
C LYS A 525 7.17 -7.76 -38.69
N LYS A 526 8.07 -6.77 -38.67
CA LYS A 526 9.43 -6.93 -38.12
C LYS A 526 9.42 -6.64 -36.63
N PHE A 527 10.42 -7.13 -35.91
CA PHE A 527 10.72 -6.68 -34.57
C PHE A 527 11.96 -5.77 -34.55
N ASP A 528 11.94 -4.80 -33.63
CA ASP A 528 13.07 -3.99 -33.22
C ASP A 528 13.25 -4.13 -31.70
N ILE A 529 14.48 -4.37 -31.27
CA ILE A 529 14.90 -4.34 -29.87
C ILE A 529 15.47 -2.96 -29.58
N PHE A 530 14.83 -2.23 -28.68
CA PHE A 530 15.36 -1.01 -28.11
C PHE A 530 15.87 -1.29 -26.70
N SER A 531 16.95 -0.62 -26.31
CA SER A 531 17.36 -0.59 -24.90
C SER A 531 17.85 0.79 -24.47
N SER A 532 17.74 1.03 -23.17
CA SER A 532 18.34 2.18 -22.49
C SER A 532 18.74 1.77 -21.08
N ASP A 533 19.89 2.27 -20.63
CA ASP A 533 20.35 2.20 -19.25
C ASP A 533 20.21 3.60 -18.65
N THR A 534 19.38 3.75 -17.61
CA THR A 534 19.05 5.06 -17.01
C THR A 534 19.50 5.11 -15.56
N GLU A 535 20.31 6.11 -15.19
CA GLU A 535 20.65 6.38 -13.79
C GLU A 535 19.47 7.06 -13.07
N LEU A 536 18.95 6.41 -12.04
CA LEU A 536 17.82 6.86 -11.23
C LEU A 536 18.11 6.67 -9.74
N LEU A 537 17.34 7.34 -8.88
CA LEU A 537 17.27 6.97 -7.48
C LEU A 537 16.29 5.80 -7.30
N LEU A 538 16.75 4.73 -6.66
CA LEU A 538 15.95 3.57 -6.29
C LEU A 538 15.92 3.42 -4.77
N MET A 539 14.79 2.98 -4.23
CA MET A 539 14.56 2.89 -2.78
C MET A 539 15.58 2.00 -2.05
N GLY A 540 16.04 0.92 -2.68
CA GLY A 540 16.83 -0.10 -2.00
C GLY A 540 16.03 -0.88 -0.95
N SER A 541 16.62 -1.93 -0.37
CA SER A 541 15.96 -2.76 0.64
C SER A 541 15.84 -2.08 2.01
N LYS A 542 16.74 -1.16 2.33
CA LYS A 542 16.89 -0.61 3.69
C LYS A 542 15.69 0.21 4.16
N ILE A 543 14.98 0.90 3.25
CA ILE A 543 13.88 1.80 3.62
C ILE A 543 12.74 1.02 4.27
N PHE A 544 12.30 -0.08 3.65
CA PHE A 544 11.20 -0.90 4.16
C PHE A 544 11.56 -1.61 5.45
N GLU A 545 12.77 -2.17 5.56
CA GLU A 545 13.25 -2.79 6.79
C GLU A 545 13.29 -1.80 7.95
N SER A 546 13.80 -0.59 7.71
CA SER A 546 13.88 0.48 8.71
C SER A 546 12.49 0.91 9.16
N TYR A 547 11.54 1.02 8.23
CA TYR A 547 10.16 1.37 8.49
C TYR A 547 9.44 0.28 9.29
N SER A 548 9.46 -0.95 8.81
CA SER A 548 8.85 -2.11 9.46
C SER A 548 9.34 -2.23 10.89
N LYS A 549 10.66 -2.20 11.11
CA LYS A 549 11.27 -2.24 12.45
C LYS A 549 10.86 -1.09 13.36
N ALA A 550 10.76 0.14 12.84
CA ALA A 550 10.32 1.30 13.61
C ALA A 550 8.86 1.16 14.05
N MET A 551 8.01 0.65 13.16
CA MET A 551 6.61 0.34 13.44
C MET A 551 6.46 -0.80 14.44
N ASP A 552 7.24 -1.87 14.34
CA ASP A 552 7.23 -3.00 15.30
C ASP A 552 7.51 -2.51 16.71
N LYS A 553 8.59 -1.75 16.86
CA LYS A 553 8.99 -1.16 18.13
C LYS A 553 7.94 -0.19 18.67
N SER A 554 7.39 0.66 17.80
CA SER A 554 6.34 1.61 18.18
C SER A 554 5.08 0.88 18.67
N MET A 555 4.61 -0.15 17.95
CA MET A 555 3.45 -0.94 18.32
C MET A 555 3.65 -1.72 19.62
N ASN A 556 4.85 -2.24 19.87
CA ASN A 556 5.16 -2.88 21.15
C ASN A 556 5.12 -1.86 22.30
N LEU A 557 5.64 -0.65 22.11
CA LEU A 557 5.50 0.42 23.10
C LEU A 557 4.03 0.79 23.33
N VAL A 558 3.22 0.91 22.28
CA VAL A 558 1.77 1.13 22.41
C VAL A 558 1.13 0.08 23.30
N LYS A 559 1.40 -1.21 23.08
CA LYS A 559 0.85 -2.30 23.91
C LYS A 559 1.26 -2.16 25.37
N ILE A 560 2.54 -1.92 25.66
CA ILE A 560 3.05 -1.76 27.02
C ILE A 560 2.36 -0.59 27.73
N PHE A 561 2.30 0.58 27.08
CA PHE A 561 1.65 1.75 27.66
C PHE A 561 0.15 1.56 27.84
N MET A 562 -0.53 0.91 26.90
CA MET A 562 -1.97 0.59 27.02
C MET A 562 -2.24 -0.32 28.21
N ILE A 563 -1.45 -1.38 28.41
CA ILE A 563 -1.57 -2.28 29.56
C ILE A 563 -1.31 -1.50 30.86
N GLY A 564 -0.23 -0.72 30.92
CA GLY A 564 0.11 0.08 32.10
C GLY A 564 -0.95 1.12 32.45
N CYS A 565 -1.47 1.86 31.47
CA CYS A 565 -2.53 2.84 31.66
C CYS A 565 -3.85 2.19 32.08
N SER A 566 -4.16 1.01 31.55
CA SER A 566 -5.36 0.24 31.93
C SER A 566 -5.25 -0.31 33.35
N ALA A 567 -4.08 -0.83 33.74
CA ALA A 567 -3.82 -1.27 35.11
C ALA A 567 -3.93 -0.09 36.10
N LEU A 568 -3.32 1.05 35.75
CA LEU A 568 -3.45 2.28 36.53
C LEU A 568 -4.92 2.70 36.66
N PHE A 569 -5.68 2.65 35.56
CA PHE A 569 -7.10 2.98 35.56
C PHE A 569 -7.91 2.06 36.48
N LEU A 570 -7.62 0.76 36.50
CA LEU A 570 -8.26 -0.20 37.40
C LEU A 570 -7.96 0.05 38.88
N THR A 571 -6.79 0.60 39.23
CA THR A 571 -6.50 0.96 40.64
C THR A 571 -7.43 2.04 41.18
N THR A 572 -8.06 2.84 40.32
CA THR A 572 -9.05 3.87 40.73
C THR A 572 -10.30 3.24 41.35
N LEU A 573 -10.57 1.95 41.11
CA LEU A 573 -11.68 1.21 41.73
C LEU A 573 -11.44 0.93 43.22
N LEU A 574 -10.19 1.01 43.69
CA LEU A 574 -9.81 0.68 45.05
C LEU A 574 -9.97 1.87 46.01
N ILE A 575 -10.06 3.08 45.46
CA ILE A 575 -10.13 4.35 46.18
C ILE A 575 -11.57 4.82 46.10
#